data_AF-A0A7C5Q1J6-F1
#
_entry.id   AF-A0A7C5Q1J6-F1
#
_cell.length_a   1.000
_cell.length_b   1.000
_cell.length_c   1.000
_cell.angle_alpha   90.00
_cell.angle_beta   90.00
_cell.angle_gamma   90.00
#
_symmetry.space_group_name_H-M   'P 1'
#
loop_
_entity.id
_entity.type
_entity.pdbx_description
1 polymer ?
#
loop_
_entity_poly.entity_id
_entity_poly.type
_entity_poly.pdbx_seq_one_letter_code
_entity_poly.pdbx_strand_id
1 'polypeptide(L)' 'MEQLNNLTEKIIGAAIEVHRHLGPGLLESTYEICLEYELKEAGLSVERQRSLPLIYKKIKLSQG' A
#
# COMPACT_ATOMS: atom_id res chain seq x y z
N MET A 1 -20.32 10.14 -4.20
CA MET A 1 -20.16 9.64 -2.82
C MET A 1 -20.03 8.12 -2.82
N GLU A 2 -20.94 7.41 -3.49
CA GLU A 2 -20.93 5.94 -3.63
C GLU A 2 -19.63 5.34 -4.20
N GLN A 3 -19.03 5.95 -5.23
CA GLN A 3 -17.77 5.48 -5.81
C GLN A 3 -16.56 5.56 -4.84
N LEU A 4 -16.53 6.59 -3.98
CA LEU A 4 -15.46 6.75 -2.99
C LEU A 4 -15.57 5.67 -1.91
N ASN A 5 -16.80 5.33 -1.51
CA ASN A 5 -17.06 4.26 -0.56
C ASN A 5 -16.62 2.91 -1.13
N ASN A 6 -16.99 2.60 -2.37
CA ASN A 6 -16.61 1.34 -3.03
C ASN A 6 -15.09 1.18 -3.15
N LEU A 7 -14.36 2.24 -3.50
CA LEU A 7 -12.90 2.20 -3.56
C LEU A 7 -12.30 1.98 -2.17
N THR A 8 -12.81 2.68 -1.16
CA THR A 8 -12.34 2.56 0.22
C THR A 8 -12.58 1.16 0.78
N GLU A 9 -13.76 0.58 0.52
CA GLU A 9 -14.12 -0.78 0.93
C GLU A 9 -13.18 -1.82 0.33
N LYS A 10 -12.82 -1.69 -0.96
CA LYS A 10 -11.83 -2.57 -1.60
C LYS A 10 -10.45 -2.47 -0.93
N ILE A 11 -9.99 -1.26 -0.64
CA ILE A 11 -8.67 -1.03 -0.03
C ILE A 11 -8.64 -1.61 1.40
N ILE A 12 -9.67 -1.34 2.19
CA ILE A 12 -9.77 -1.86 3.56
C ILE A 12 -9.88 -3.38 3.55
N GLY A 13 -10.70 -3.95 2.66
CA GLY A 13 -10.84 -5.39 2.50
C GLY A 13 -9.51 -6.07 2.19
N ALA A 14 -8.75 -5.54 1.24
CA ALA A 14 -7.41 -6.02 0.90
C ALA A 14 -6.45 -6.01 2.12
N ALA A 15 -6.43 -4.92 2.89
CA ALA A 15 -5.60 -4.82 4.09
C ALA A 15 -6.00 -5.83 5.19
N ILE A 16 -7.31 -6.06 5.37
CA ILE A 16 -7.82 -7.07 6.29
C ILE A 16 -7.41 -8.47 5.84
N GLU A 17 -7.49 -8.79 4.56
CA GLU A 17 -7.07 -10.08 4.01
C GLU A 17 -5.59 -10.36 4.25
N VAL A 18 -4.72 -9.37 4.01
CA VAL A 18 -3.29 -9.47 4.33
C VAL A 18 -3.09 -9.76 5.81
N HIS A 19 -3.72 -8.98 6.69
CA HIS A 19 -3.54 -9.15 8.13
C HIS A 19 -4.09 -10.49 8.64
N ARG A 20 -5.21 -10.96 8.07
CA ARG A 20 -5.82 -12.25 8.42
C ARG A 20 -4.92 -13.43 8.11
N HIS A 21 -4.17 -13.37 7.01
CA HIS A 21 -3.27 -14.45 6.59
C HIS A 21 -1.89 -14.37 7.25
N LEU A 22 -1.33 -13.17 7.41
CA LEU A 22 0.04 -13.00 7.91
C LEU A 22 0.13 -12.83 9.42
N GLY A 23 -0.90 -12.27 10.06
CA GLY A 23 -0.83 -11.78 11.43
C GLY A 23 0.15 -10.61 11.58
N PRO A 24 0.44 -10.16 12.82
CA PRO A 24 1.40 -9.10 13.10
C PRO A 24 2.85 -9.61 13.19
N GLY A 25 3.83 -8.70 13.14
CA GLY A 25 5.23 -8.97 13.49
C GLY A 25 6.22 -9.14 12.32
N LEU A 26 5.75 -9.04 11.07
CA LEU A 26 6.61 -9.05 9.89
C LEU A 26 7.14 -7.66 9.54
N LEU A 27 8.09 -7.61 8.59
CA LEU A 27 8.62 -6.36 8.05
C LEU A 27 7.56 -5.64 7.21
N GLU A 28 7.65 -4.31 7.18
CA GLU A 28 6.80 -3.46 6.33
C GLU A 28 6.82 -3.92 4.87
N SER A 29 8.00 -4.22 4.34
CA SER A 29 8.16 -4.68 2.95
C SER A 29 7.36 -5.94 2.64
N THR A 30 7.15 -6.82 3.62
CA THR A 30 6.31 -8.01 3.45
C THR A 30 4.85 -7.62 3.32
N TYR A 31 4.34 -6.74 4.18
CA TYR A 31 2.97 -6.24 4.07
C TYR A 31 2.75 -5.45 2.77
N GLU A 32 3.74 -4.65 2.36
CA GLU A 32 3.68 -3.88 1.12
C GLU A 32 3.51 -4.78 -0.12
N ILE A 33 4.30 -5.86 -0.21
CA ILE A 33 4.20 -6.85 -1.31
C ILE A 33 2.82 -7.50 -1.32
N CYS A 34 2.34 -7.97 -0.17
CA CYS A 34 1.07 -8.66 -0.08
C CYS A 34 -0.12 -7.72 -0.34
N LEU A 35 -0.06 -6.48 0.14
CA LEU A 35 -1.12 -5.50 -0.09
C LEU A 35 -1.19 -5.10 -1.56
N GLU A 36 -0.06 -4.91 -2.24
CA GLU A 36 -0.06 -4.70 -3.69
C GLU A 36 -0.72 -5.85 -4.44
N TYR A 37 -0.43 -7.09 -4.06
CA TYR A 37 -1.06 -8.26 -4.67
C TYR A 37 -2.58 -8.22 -4.51
N GLU A 38 -3.09 -8.06 -3.29
CA GLU A 38 -4.55 -8.00 -3.02
C GLU A 38 -5.24 -6.84 -3.76
N LEU A 39 -4.61 -5.66 -3.80
CA LEU A 39 -5.17 -4.50 -4.49
C LEU A 39 -5.20 -4.70 -6.02
N LYS A 40 -4.19 -5.36 -6.60
CA LYS A 40 -4.18 -5.71 -8.03
C LYS A 40 -5.24 -6.75 -8.36
N GLU A 41 -5.42 -7.77 -7.52
CA GLU A 41 -6.50 -8.75 -7.65
C GLU A 41 -7.89 -8.09 -7.56
N ALA A 42 -8.04 -7.05 -6.74
CA ALA A 42 -9.25 -6.22 -6.67
C ALA A 42 -9.49 -5.31 -7.89
N GLY A 43 -8.61 -5.37 -8.90
CA GLY A 43 -8.65 -4.64 -10.16
C GLY A 43 -8.15 -3.19 -10.07
N LEU A 44 -7.34 -2.87 -9.06
CA LEU A 44 -6.80 -1.52 -8.86
C LEU A 44 -5.41 -1.38 -9.48
N SER A 45 -5.16 -0.20 -10.08
CA SER A 45 -3.81 0.18 -10.50
C SER A 45 -3.01 0.66 -9.29
N VAL A 46 -1.91 -0.03 -9.00
CA VAL A 46 -1.07 0.23 -7.82
C VAL A 46 0.39 0.37 -8.22
N GLU A 47 1.05 1.38 -7.66
CA GLU A 47 2.49 1.58 -7.69
C GLU A 47 3.02 1.54 -6.25
N ARG A 48 4.15 0.85 -6.05
CA ARG A 48 4.85 0.77 -4.77
C ARG A 48 6.11 1.61 -4.80
N GLN A 49 6.55 2.03 -3.62
CA GLN A 49 7.79 2.78 -3.43
C GLN A 49 7.96 3.93 -4.45
N ARG A 50 6.85 4.62 -4.76
CA ARG A 50 6.88 5.75 -5.68
C ARG A 50 7.81 6.80 -5.09
N SER A 51 8.93 7.04 -5.74
CA SER A 51 9.93 7.98 -5.24
C SER A 51 9.32 9.37 -5.08
N LEU A 52 9.18 9.80 -3.84
CA LEU A 52 8.75 11.14 -3.51
C LEU A 52 9.98 12.00 -3.21
N PRO A 53 9.99 13.27 -3.64
CA PRO A 53 11.09 14.16 -3.33
C PRO A 53 11.15 14.39 -1.82
N LEU A 54 12.23 13.91 -1.20
CA LEU A 54 12.50 14.09 0.22
C LEU A 54 13.61 15.12 0.39
N ILE A 55 13.39 16.10 1.26
CA ILE A 55 14.44 17.03 1.64
C ILE A 55 14.91 16.65 3.04
N TYR A 56 16.09 16.02 3.12
CA TYR A 56 16.76 15.79 4.40
C TYR A 56 17.75 16.93 4.66
N LYS A 57 17.36 17.85 5.55
CA LYS A 57 18.10 19.10 5.83
C LYS A 57 18.26 19.95 4.56
N LYS A 58 19.45 19.90 3.93
CA LYS A 58 19.77 20.63 2.69
C LYS A 58 20.01 19.70 1.50
N ILE A 59 19.86 18.39 1.70
CA ILE A 59 20.07 17.37 0.67
C ILE A 59 18.72 17.01 0.08
N LYS A 60 18.58 17.15 -1.24
CA LYS A 60 17.44 16.60 -1.98
C LYS A 60 17.74 15.12 -2.26
N LEU A 61 16.92 14.26 -1.70
CA LEU A 61 16.94 12.82 -1.95
C LEU A 61 15.77 12.53 -2.90
N SER A 62 16.08 11.92 -4.02
CA SER A 62 15.09 11.43 -4.99
C SER A 62 14.75 9.95 -4.75
N GLN A 63 15.15 9.40 -3.61
CA GLN A 63 14.87 8.01 -3.22
C GLN A 63 14.38 7.98 -1.78
N GLY A 64 13.22 7.37 -1.61
CA GLY A 64 12.47 7.17 -0.37
C GLY A 64 11.28 6.28 -0.71
#